data_AF-A0A395M120-F1
#
_entry.id   AF-A0A395M120-F1
#
_cell.length_a   1.000
_cell.length_b   1.000
_cell.length_c   1.000
_cell.angle_alpha   90.00
_cell.angle_beta   90.00
_cell.angle_gamma   90.00
#
_symmetry.space_group_name_H-M   'P 1'
#
loop_
_entity.id
_entity.type
_entity.pdbx_description
1 polymer ?
#
loop_
_entity_poly.entity_id
_entity_poly.type
_entity_poly.pdbx_seq_one_letter_code
_entity_poly.pdbx_strand_id
1 'polypeptide(L)'
;MKDIINALQAKFNSAIREVSEFRGETTLLAETSAIVDLCCALKEEPGFNYCADICGADRFTEEDRFEVIYNLTNLDKHLRLRLKVRMGEARN
;
A
#
# COMPACT_ATOMS: atom_id res chain seq x y z
N MET A 1 8.63 -11.74 2.21
CA MET A 1 7.60 -10.71 2.50
C MET A 1 7.75 -10.13 3.90
N LYS A 2 7.77 -10.95 4.97
CA LYS A 2 7.94 -10.47 6.35
C LYS A 2 9.12 -9.49 6.55
N ASP A 3 10.30 -9.80 6.02
CA ASP A 3 11.47 -8.92 6.15
C ASP A 3 11.29 -7.57 5.44
N ILE A 4 10.62 -7.58 4.29
CA ILE A 4 10.29 -6.36 3.54
C ILE A 4 9.33 -5.49 4.37
N ILE A 5 8.31 -6.10 4.98
CA ILE A 5 7.36 -5.37 5.83
C ILE A 5 8.06 -4.80 7.06
N ASN A 6 8.91 -5.57 7.73
CA ASN A 6 9.66 -5.09 8.89
C ASN A 6 10.57 -3.90 8.53
N ALA A 7 11.25 -3.96 7.37
CA ALA A 7 12.09 -2.86 6.89
C ALA A 7 11.25 -1.61 6.58
N LEU A 8 10.09 -1.76 5.94
CA LEU A 8 9.16 -0.66 5.68
C LEU A 8 8.60 -0.07 6.97
N GLN A 9 8.20 -0.90 7.94
CA GLN A 9 7.73 -0.42 9.25
C GLN A 9 8.83 0.33 10.00
N ALA A 10 10.08 -0.11 9.94
CA ALA A 10 11.20 0.60 10.54
C ALA A 10 11.47 1.95 9.87
N LYS A 11 11.37 2.02 8.53
CA LYS A 11 11.65 3.23 7.73
C LYS A 11 10.51 4.26 7.78
N PHE A 12 9.27 3.79 7.77
CA PHE A 12 8.07 4.63 7.65
C PHE A 12 7.27 4.74 8.95
N ASN A 13 7.67 4.02 10.00
CA ASN A 13 7.13 4.08 11.36
C ASN A 13 5.59 4.17 11.39
N SER A 14 5.04 5.28 11.88
CA SER A 14 3.60 5.52 12.03
C SER A 14 2.85 5.76 10.73
N ALA A 15 3.54 5.90 9.60
CA ALA A 15 2.88 6.09 8.31
C ALA A 15 2.21 4.80 7.79
N ILE A 16 2.63 3.61 8.27
CA ILE A 16 1.93 2.35 8.02
C ILE A 16 0.97 2.12 9.18
N ARG A 17 -0.32 2.33 8.92
CA ARG A 17 -1.41 2.21 9.90
C ARG A 17 -1.75 0.76 10.22
N GLU A 18 -1.75 -0.10 9.20
CA GLU A 18 -2.18 -1.49 9.33
C GLU A 18 -1.41 -2.39 8.37
N VAL A 19 -1.13 -3.62 8.81
CA VAL A 19 -0.66 -4.72 7.97
C VAL A 19 -1.62 -5.89 8.15
N SER A 20 -2.20 -6.36 7.06
CA SER A 20 -3.07 -7.54 7.05
C SER A 20 -2.63 -8.55 6.01
N GLU A 21 -2.92 -9.82 6.25
CA GLU A 21 -2.65 -10.91 5.33
C GLU A 21 -3.92 -11.73 5.12
N PHE A 22 -4.29 -11.95 3.86
CA PHE A 22 -5.44 -12.77 3.50
C PHE A 22 -5.12 -13.60 2.26
N ARG A 23 -5.29 -14.92 2.37
CA ARG A 23 -5.05 -15.88 1.26
C ARG A 23 -3.68 -15.71 0.58
N GLY A 24 -2.64 -15.42 1.36
CA GLY A 24 -1.28 -15.25 0.86
C GLY A 24 -1.00 -13.89 0.22
N GLU A 25 -1.95 -12.95 0.26
CA GLU A 25 -1.73 -11.56 -0.14
C GLU A 25 -1.53 -10.68 1.08
N THR A 26 -0.42 -9.94 1.10
CA THR A 26 -0.14 -8.92 2.12
C THR A 26 -0.70 -7.57 1.68
N THR A 27 -1.44 -6.92 2.56
CA THR A 27 -1.98 -5.57 2.38
C THR A 27 -1.42 -4.63 3.43
N LEU A 28 -0.94 -3.47 2.99
CA LEU A 28 -0.52 -2.35 3.83
C LEU A 28 -1.55 -1.24 3.72
N LEU A 29 -2.05 -0.74 4.84
CA LEU A 29 -2.78 0.53 4.90
C LEU A 29 -1.80 1.60 5.37
N ALA A 30 -1.67 2.67 4.58
CA ALA A 30 -0.76 3.76 4.86
C ALA A 30 -1.48 5.13 4.91
N GLU A 31 -0.77 6.11 5.45
CA GLU A 31 -1.09 7.53 5.33
C GLU A 31 -1.03 7.97 3.86
N THR A 32 -1.97 8.84 3.45
CA THR A 32 -2.01 9.40 2.10
C THR A 32 -0.74 10.17 1.76
N SER A 33 -0.16 10.87 2.73
CA SER A 33 1.08 11.65 2.57
C SER A 33 2.31 10.78 2.29
N ALA A 34 2.30 9.51 2.68
CA ALA A 34 3.44 8.61 2.55
C ALA A 34 3.42 7.76 1.27
N ILE A 35 2.36 7.86 0.45
CA ILE A 35 2.17 6.94 -0.68
C ILE A 35 3.31 7.01 -1.70
N VAL A 36 3.81 8.21 -2.00
CA VAL A 36 4.88 8.41 -2.98
C VAL A 36 6.17 7.79 -2.47
N ASP A 37 6.56 8.11 -1.24
CA ASP A 37 7.81 7.62 -0.65
C ASP A 37 7.79 6.10 -0.44
N LEU A 38 6.64 5.53 -0.05
CA LEU A 38 6.45 4.08 0.06
C LEU A 38 6.60 3.40 -1.30
N CYS A 39 5.96 3.92 -2.35
CA CYS A 39 6.11 3.40 -3.71
C CYS A 39 7.56 3.48 -4.21
N CYS A 40 8.26 4.58 -3.95
CA CYS A 40 9.67 4.74 -4.28
C CYS A 40 10.53 3.71 -3.54
N ALA A 41 10.39 3.58 -2.22
CA ALA A 41 11.15 2.60 -1.44
C ALA A 41 10.87 1.16 -1.88
N LEU A 42 9.61 0.83 -2.19
CA LEU A 42 9.20 -0.48 -2.71
C LEU A 42 9.80 -0.77 -4.09
N LYS A 43 9.95 0.23 -4.93
CA LYS A 43 10.59 0.10 -6.24
C LYS A 43 12.11 -0.09 -6.11
N GLU A 44 12.76 0.67 -5.24
CA GLU A 44 14.22 0.74 -5.16
C GLU A 44 14.86 -0.43 -4.40
N GLU A 45 14.34 -0.80 -3.22
CA GLU A 45 15.02 -1.80 -2.38
C GLU A 45 14.50 -3.23 -2.63
N PRO A 46 13.19 -3.52 -2.48
CA PRO A 46 12.65 -4.85 -2.74
C PRO A 46 12.40 -5.14 -4.22
N GLY A 47 12.40 -4.12 -5.09
CA GLY A 47 12.33 -4.26 -6.54
C GLY A 47 10.92 -4.48 -7.11
N PHE A 48 9.88 -3.90 -6.50
CA PHE A 48 8.52 -3.93 -7.06
C PHE A 48 8.47 -3.10 -8.36
N ASN A 49 8.82 -3.74 -9.47
CA ASN A 49 9.07 -3.14 -10.78
C ASN A 49 7.83 -3.05 -11.67
N TYR A 50 6.68 -3.54 -11.20
CA TYR A 50 5.44 -3.54 -11.97
C TYR A 50 4.26 -3.06 -11.13
N CYS A 51 3.61 -1.99 -11.56
CA CYS A 51 2.31 -1.57 -11.04
C CYS A 51 1.23 -2.26 -11.88
N ALA A 52 0.61 -3.30 -11.33
CA ALA A 52 -0.37 -4.09 -12.05
C ALA A 52 -1.67 -3.32 -12.24
N ASP A 53 -2.07 -2.53 -11.25
CA ASP A 53 -3.33 -1.80 -11.24
C ASP A 53 -3.37 -0.74 -10.12
N ILE A 54 -4.16 0.31 -10.34
CA ILE A 54 -4.55 1.29 -9.33
C ILE A 54 -6.07 1.45 -9.39
N CYS A 55 -6.75 1.07 -8.32
CA CYS A 55 -8.21 1.08 -8.24
C CYS A 55 -8.71 1.92 -7.07
N GLY A 56 -9.85 2.57 -7.27
CA GLY A 56 -10.62 3.22 -6.21
C GLY A 56 -11.77 2.31 -5.73
N ALA A 57 -12.03 2.28 -4.42
CA ALA A 57 -13.19 1.61 -3.85
C ALA A 57 -13.93 2.53 -2.87
N ASP A 58 -15.25 2.61 -3.00
CA ASP A 58 -16.12 3.25 -2.02
C ASP A 58 -16.42 2.25 -0.89
N ARG A 59 -16.07 2.61 0.34
CA ARG A 59 -16.34 1.83 1.56
C ARG A 59 -17.72 2.09 2.14
N PHE A 60 -18.46 3.08 1.62
CA PHE A 60 -19.75 3.51 2.12
C PHE A 60 -19.71 3.91 3.61
N THR A 61 -18.64 4.59 4.03
CA THR A 61 -18.44 5.15 5.37
C THR A 61 -18.48 6.68 5.34
N GLU A 62 -18.84 7.33 6.46
CA GLU A 62 -18.85 8.80 6.57
C GLU A 62 -17.45 9.40 6.52
N GLU A 63 -16.51 8.83 7.29
CA GLU A 63 -15.09 9.19 7.27
C GLU A 63 -14.30 8.18 6.45
N ASP A 64 -13.19 8.62 5.84
CA ASP A 64 -12.28 7.74 5.08
C ASP A 64 -13.02 6.86 4.05
N ARG A 65 -13.99 7.48 3.36
CA ARG A 65 -14.96 6.83 2.46
C ARG A 65 -14.28 6.07 1.34
N PHE A 66 -13.26 6.66 0.72
CA PHE A 66 -12.61 6.07 -0.44
C PHE A 66 -11.29 5.40 -0.06
N GLU A 67 -11.07 4.20 -0.61
CA GLU A 67 -9.76 3.56 -0.66
C GLU A 67 -9.15 3.72 -2.04
N VAL A 68 -7.89 4.13 -2.10
CA VAL A 68 -7.05 3.98 -3.30
C VAL A 68 -6.13 2.80 -3.07
N ILE A 69 -6.18 1.84 -3.98
CA ILE A 69 -5.53 0.53 -3.86
C ILE A 69 -4.51 0.40 -5.00
N TYR A 70 -3.25 0.24 -4.65
CA TYR A 70 -2.13 0.02 -5.54
C TYR A 70 -1.74 -1.46 -5.48
N ASN A 71 -1.84 -2.16 -6.60
CA ASN A 71 -1.42 -3.55 -6.73
C ASN A 71 -0.01 -3.61 -7.33
N LEU A 72 0.99 -3.79 -6.47
CA LEU A 72 2.40 -3.76 -6.85
C LEU A 72 2.98 -5.17 -6.92
N THR A 73 3.80 -5.42 -7.94
CA THR A 73 4.44 -6.71 -8.18
C THR A 73 5.94 -6.56 -8.43
N ASN A 74 6.73 -7.45 -7.85
CA ASN A 74 8.08 -7.73 -8.31
C ASN A 74 7.99 -8.96 -9.22
N LEU A 75 8.18 -8.75 -10.53
CA LEU A 75 8.04 -9.80 -11.53
C LEU A 75 9.14 -10.86 -11.42
N ASP A 76 10.37 -10.46 -11.07
CA ASP A 76 11.54 -11.33 -11.01
C ASP A 76 11.49 -12.27 -9.80
N LYS A 77 11.00 -11.77 -8.66
CA LYS A 77 10.88 -12.51 -7.40
C LYS A 77 9.49 -13.10 -7.18
N HIS A 78 8.57 -12.91 -8.12
CA HIS A 78 7.16 -13.31 -8.03
C HIS A 78 6.47 -12.86 -6.72
N LEU A 79 6.78 -11.64 -6.26
CA LEU A 79 6.18 -11.07 -5.04
C LEU A 79 5.05 -10.12 -5.41
N ARG A 80 3.97 -10.14 -4.61
CA ARG A 80 2.83 -9.23 -4.74
C ARG A 80 2.58 -8.52 -3.42
N LEU A 81 2.26 -7.24 -3.50
CA LEU A 81 1.94 -6.41 -2.36
C LEU A 81 0.80 -5.47 -2.73
N ARG A 82 -0.21 -5.40 -1.86
CA ARG A 82 -1.29 -4.42 -1.97
C ARG A 82 -1.01 -3.27 -1.03
N LEU A 83 -0.94 -2.05 -1.57
CA LEU A 83 -0.81 -0.84 -0.77
C LEU A 83 -2.12 -0.05 -0.86
N LYS A 84 -2.65 0.37 0.28
CA LYS A 84 -3.90 1.10 0.40
C LYS A 84 -3.67 2.42 1.11
N VAL A 85 -4.40 3.44 0.68
CA VAL A 85 -4.60 4.67 1.46
C VAL A 85 -6.10 4.95 1.52
N ARG A 86 -6.52 5.66 2.57
CA ARG A 86 -7.90 6.08 2.76
C ARG A 86 -8.02 7.59 2.69
N MET A 87 -9.10 8.06 2.10
CA MET A 87 -9.39 9.49 1.98
C MET A 87 -10.89 9.77 2.02
N GLY A 88 -11.23 10.94 2.55
CA GLY A 88 -12.60 11.45 2.51
C GLY A 88 -13.02 11.88 1.11
N GLU A 89 -14.33 12.09 0.95
CA GLU A 89 -14.88 12.76 -0.23
C GLU A 89 -14.52 14.25 -0.21
N ALA A 90 -13.91 14.74 -1.28
CA ALA A 90 -13.69 16.17 -1.43
C ALA A 90 -15.04 16.86 -1.58
N ARG A 91 -15.38 17.74 -0.61
CA ARG A 91 -16.52 18.65 -0.76
C ARG A 91 -16.04 19.84 -1.59
N ASN A 92 -16.53 19.94 -2.82
CA ASN A 92 -16.42 21.16 -3.62
C ASN A 92 -17.34 22.25 -3.08
#